data_AF-A0AA41DF04-F1
#
_entry.id   AF-A0AA41DF04-F1
#
_cell.length_a   1.000
_cell.length_b   1.000
_cell.length_c   1.000
_cell.angle_alpha   90.00
_cell.angle_beta   90.00
_cell.angle_gamma   90.00
#
_symmetry.space_group_name_H-M   'P 1'
#
loop_
_entity.id
_entity.type
_entity.pdbx_description
1 polymer ?
#
loop_
_entity_poly.entity_id
_entity_poly.type
_entity_poly.pdbx_seq_one_letter_code
_entity_poly.pdbx_strand_id
1 'polypeptide(L)'
;MTSAGNPRTARDIARAERCFALARSTTFPAERDTAIAHGITIAEAAGIDLDRFDIPGRPPAAPKHHPMGFRSQPAPDDYSVDEIGDLMRAHHRHMEEARA
;
A
#
# COMPACT_ATOMS: atom_id res chain seq x y z
N MET A 1 -23.78 -14.33 7.18
CA MET A 1 -24.48 -13.90 5.95
C MET A 1 -23.42 -13.53 4.93
N THR A 2 -23.17 -14.39 3.96
CA THR A 2 -22.17 -14.20 2.90
C THR A 2 -22.59 -13.04 2.01
N SER A 3 -21.78 -11.97 2.04
CA SER A 3 -21.89 -10.81 1.17
C SER A 3 -21.70 -11.26 -0.28
N ALA A 4 -22.79 -11.59 -0.97
CA ALA A 4 -22.80 -11.63 -2.41
C ALA A 4 -22.52 -10.20 -2.86
N GLY A 5 -21.30 -9.95 -3.36
CA GLY A 5 -20.86 -8.63 -3.79
C GLY A 5 -21.92 -7.97 -4.66
N ASN A 6 -22.25 -6.72 -4.35
CA ASN A 6 -23.31 -5.97 -5.00
C ASN A 6 -23.19 -6.09 -6.53
N PRO A 7 -24.15 -6.68 -7.26
CA PRO A 7 -24.00 -7.01 -8.68
C PRO A 7 -23.76 -5.78 -9.56
N ARG A 8 -24.12 -4.58 -9.08
CA ARG A 8 -23.76 -3.32 -9.73
C ARG A 8 -22.25 -3.09 -9.75
N THR A 9 -21.57 -3.32 -8.64
CA THR A 9 -20.13 -3.13 -8.51
C THR A 9 -19.35 -4.01 -9.48
N ALA A 10 -19.76 -5.27 -9.69
CA ALA A 10 -19.12 -6.15 -10.68
C ALA A 10 -19.26 -5.63 -12.11
N ARG A 11 -20.44 -5.08 -12.46
CA ARG A 11 -20.67 -4.47 -13.77
C ARG A 11 -19.85 -3.19 -13.97
N ASP A 12 -19.72 -2.39 -12.92
CA ASP A 12 -18.95 -1.14 -12.95
C ASP A 12 -17.44 -1.41 -13.08
N ILE A 13 -16.93 -2.44 -12.38
CA ILE A 13 -15.55 -2.94 -12.57
C ILE A 13 -15.32 -3.30 -14.04
N ALA A 14 -16.16 -4.16 -14.62
CA ALA A 14 -16.03 -4.59 -16.01
C ALA A 14 -16.19 -3.45 -17.03
N ARG A 15 -16.87 -2.36 -16.66
CA ARG A 15 -16.98 -1.17 -17.50
C ARG A 15 -15.70 -0.32 -17.42
N ALA A 16 -15.16 -0.11 -16.24
CA ALA A 16 -13.89 0.58 -16.04
C ALA A 16 -12.72 -0.17 -16.72
N GLU A 17 -12.65 -1.50 -16.57
CA GLU A 17 -11.65 -2.34 -17.25
C GLU A 17 -11.65 -2.17 -18.77
N ARG A 18 -12.85 -2.10 -19.39
CA ARG A 18 -12.97 -1.88 -20.84
C ARG A 18 -12.45 -0.51 -21.26
N CYS A 19 -12.69 0.52 -20.45
CA CYS A 19 -12.14 1.85 -20.70
C CYS A 19 -10.61 1.85 -20.65
N PHE A 20 -10.01 1.23 -19.63
CA PHE A 20 -8.54 1.13 -19.52
C PHE A 20 -7.92 0.20 -20.58
N ALA A 21 -8.63 -0.84 -21.01
CA ALA A 21 -8.22 -1.64 -22.15
C ALA A 21 -8.20 -0.84 -23.46
N LEU A 22 -9.22 -0.01 -23.70
CA LEU A 22 -9.27 0.87 -24.87
C LEU A 22 -8.12 1.90 -24.85
N ALA A 23 -7.85 2.49 -23.69
CA ALA A 23 -6.74 3.42 -23.50
C ALA A 23 -5.38 2.79 -23.85
N ARG A 24 -5.20 1.49 -23.57
CA ARG A 24 -3.99 0.73 -23.93
C ARG A 24 -3.90 0.42 -25.43
N SER A 25 -5.03 0.15 -26.09
CA SER A 25 -5.03 -0.25 -27.50
C SER A 25 -4.96 0.93 -28.47
N THR A 26 -5.40 2.13 -28.06
CA THR A 26 -5.42 3.29 -28.95
C THR A 26 -4.05 3.95 -29.10
N THR A 27 -3.71 4.33 -30.33
CA THR A 27 -2.52 5.11 -30.67
C THR A 27 -2.76 6.61 -30.55
N PHE A 28 -4.03 7.05 -30.51
CA PHE A 28 -4.41 8.46 -30.46
C PHE A 28 -4.40 8.99 -29.02
N PRO A 29 -3.60 10.04 -28.72
CA PRO A 29 -3.50 10.57 -27.36
C PRO A 29 -4.85 11.05 -26.80
N ALA A 30 -5.63 11.80 -27.58
CA ALA A 30 -6.92 12.33 -27.13
C ALA A 30 -7.94 11.23 -26.79
N GLU A 31 -7.94 10.12 -27.53
CA GLU A 31 -8.82 8.97 -27.26
C GLU A 31 -8.36 8.24 -26.00
N ARG A 32 -7.04 8.08 -25.81
CA ARG A 32 -6.46 7.51 -24.60
C ARG A 32 -6.87 8.30 -23.36
N ASP A 33 -6.68 9.61 -23.39
CA ASP A 33 -6.97 10.49 -22.24
C ASP A 33 -8.47 10.45 -21.89
N THR A 34 -9.33 10.49 -22.90
CA THR A 34 -10.78 10.38 -22.72
C THR A 34 -11.16 9.03 -22.11
N ALA A 35 -10.58 7.93 -22.60
CA ALA A 35 -10.84 6.60 -22.08
C ALA A 35 -10.36 6.43 -20.63
N ILE A 36 -9.19 6.98 -20.27
CA ILE A 36 -8.70 6.99 -18.89
C ILE A 36 -9.65 7.78 -17.98
N ALA A 37 -10.02 9.00 -18.37
CA ALA A 37 -10.93 9.85 -17.58
C ALA A 37 -12.28 9.19 -17.34
N HIS A 38 -12.84 8.53 -18.37
CA HIS A 38 -14.09 7.76 -18.24
C HIS A 38 -13.95 6.57 -17.28
N GLY A 39 -12.86 5.80 -17.40
CA GLY A 39 -12.61 4.66 -16.51
C GLY A 39 -12.50 5.08 -15.04
N ILE A 40 -11.79 6.17 -14.77
CA ILE A 40 -11.64 6.76 -13.43
C ILE A 40 -13.00 7.18 -12.88
N THR A 41 -13.78 7.94 -13.66
CA THR A 41 -15.12 8.42 -13.24
C THR A 41 -16.04 7.27 -12.84
N ILE A 42 -16.02 6.16 -13.60
CA ILE A 42 -16.83 4.97 -13.28
C ILE A 42 -16.37 4.33 -11.98
N ALA A 43 -15.06 4.16 -11.80
CA ALA A 43 -14.50 3.55 -10.60
C ALA A 43 -14.79 4.40 -9.35
N GLU A 44 -14.59 5.71 -9.43
CA GLU A 44 -14.89 6.65 -8.34
C GLU A 44 -16.37 6.67 -7.98
N ALA A 45 -17.26 6.75 -8.99
CA ALA A 45 -18.71 6.74 -8.76
C ALA A 45 -19.20 5.43 -8.11
N ALA A 46 -18.52 4.32 -8.37
CA ALA A 46 -18.80 3.03 -7.78
C ALA A 46 -18.03 2.76 -6.47
N GLY A 47 -17.18 3.70 -6.02
CA GLY A 47 -16.35 3.55 -4.81
C GLY A 47 -15.28 2.45 -4.94
N ILE A 48 -14.81 2.17 -6.15
CA ILE A 48 -13.80 1.14 -6.43
C ILE A 48 -12.41 1.77 -6.35
N ASP A 49 -11.49 1.11 -5.66
CA ASP A 49 -10.08 1.54 -5.59
C ASP A 49 -9.44 1.48 -6.98
N LEU A 50 -8.90 2.61 -7.44
CA LEU A 50 -8.20 2.73 -8.72
C LEU A 50 -6.95 1.85 -8.80
N ASP A 51 -6.36 1.50 -7.64
CA ASP A 51 -5.20 0.61 -7.55
C ASP A 51 -5.53 -0.84 -7.98
N ARG A 52 -6.81 -1.16 -8.18
CA ARG A 52 -7.24 -2.45 -8.75
C ARG A 52 -7.13 -2.53 -10.26
N PHE A 53 -6.93 -1.41 -10.96
CA PHE A 53 -6.90 -1.36 -12.41
C PHE A 53 -5.49 -1.11 -12.94
N ASP A 54 -5.18 -1.71 -14.07
CA ASP A 54 -3.97 -1.42 -14.86
C ASP A 54 -4.20 -0.15 -15.71
N ILE A 55 -3.96 1.02 -15.11
CA ILE A 55 -4.19 2.33 -15.72
C ILE A 55 -2.90 2.81 -16.42
N PRO A 56 -2.90 3.03 -17.75
CA PRO A 56 -1.72 3.48 -18.48
C PRO A 56 -1.19 4.82 -17.97
N GLY A 57 0.13 4.88 -17.71
CA GLY A 57 0.79 6.11 -17.26
C GLY A 57 0.57 6.46 -15.79
N ARG A 58 -0.23 5.69 -15.04
CA ARG A 58 -0.36 5.86 -13.59
C ARG A 58 0.75 5.05 -12.91
N PRO A 59 1.65 5.67 -12.12
CA PRO A 59 2.57 4.89 -11.31
C PRO A 59 1.75 4.03 -10.33
N PRO A 60 2.17 2.78 -10.05
CA PRO A 60 1.53 2.00 -9.01
C PRO A 60 1.53 2.83 -7.73
N ALA A 61 0.39 2.94 -7.06
CA ALA A 61 0.34 3.64 -5.79
C ALA A 61 1.41 3.03 -4.89
N ALA A 62 2.23 3.90 -4.30
CA ALA A 62 3.23 3.47 -3.33
C ALA A 62 2.54 2.52 -2.34
N PRO A 63 3.14 1.36 -2.03
CA PRO A 63 2.51 0.39 -1.15
C PRO A 63 2.07 1.14 0.11
N LYS A 64 0.76 1.17 0.36
CA LYS A 64 0.21 1.73 1.59
C LYS A 64 0.84 0.90 2.70
N HIS A 65 1.85 1.47 3.35
CA HIS A 65 2.55 0.87 4.47
C HIS A 65 1.51 0.70 5.56
N HIS A 66 0.78 -0.41 5.54
CA HIS A 66 0.16 -0.91 6.74
C HIS A 66 1.35 -1.08 7.69
N PRO A 67 1.35 -0.47 8.89
CA PRO A 67 2.33 -0.81 9.90
C PRO A 67 2.02 -2.25 10.33
N MET A 68 2.45 -3.22 9.51
CA MET A 68 2.56 -4.60 9.96
C MET A 68 3.67 -4.59 10.98
N GLY A 69 3.28 -4.86 12.22
CA GLY A 69 4.12 -4.92 13.40
C GLY A 69 5.44 -5.64 13.14
N PHE A 70 6.46 -4.84 12.85
CA PHE A 70 7.81 -5.21 13.20
C PHE A 70 7.86 -5.03 14.71
N ARG A 71 8.16 -6.12 15.44
CA ARG A 71 8.36 -6.12 16.88
C ARG A 71 9.10 -4.84 17.26
N SER A 72 8.43 -3.98 18.02
CA SER A 72 8.98 -2.74 18.52
C SER A 72 10.26 -3.08 19.28
N GLN A 73 11.41 -2.96 18.63
CA GLN A 73 12.56 -2.48 19.36
C GLN A 73 12.15 -1.07 19.81
N PRO A 74 12.14 -0.80 21.12
CA PRO A 74 11.86 0.55 21.60
C PRO A 74 12.79 1.52 20.86
N ALA A 75 12.26 2.70 20.53
CA ALA A 75 13.14 3.73 20.03
C ALA A 75 14.19 4.02 21.11
N PRO A 76 15.44 4.36 20.75
CA PRO A 76 16.49 4.63 21.75
C PRO A 76 16.13 5.75 22.73
N ASP A 77 15.12 6.56 22.41
CA ASP A 77 14.58 7.64 23.24
C ASP A 77 13.60 7.16 24.35
N ASP A 78 13.20 5.87 24.33
CA ASP A 78 12.31 5.28 25.35
C ASP A 78 13.07 4.75 26.60
N TYR A 79 14.41 4.76 26.58
CA TYR A 79 15.20 4.30 27.72
C TYR A 79 15.58 5.48 28.62
N SER A 80 15.22 5.37 29.90
CA SER A 80 15.73 6.29 30.93
C SER A 80 17.26 6.15 31.06
N VAL A 81 17.96 7.24 31.43
CA VAL A 81 19.44 7.23 31.58
C VAL A 81 19.90 6.13 32.54
N ASP A 82 19.10 5.84 33.56
CA ASP A 82 19.35 4.76 34.52
C ASP A 82 19.25 3.36 33.88
N GLU A 83 18.25 3.11 33.02
CA GLU A 83 18.12 1.84 32.28
C GLU A 83 19.23 1.64 31.25
N ILE A 84 19.65 2.70 30.56
CA ILE A 84 20.81 2.64 29.66
C ILE A 84 22.07 2.29 30.47
N GLY A 85 22.21 2.88 31.67
CA GLY A 85 23.31 2.58 32.58
C GLY A 85 23.34 1.11 33.03
N ASP A 86 22.18 0.54 33.38
CA ASP A 86 22.06 -0.86 33.77
C ASP A 86 22.32 -1.83 32.62
N LEU A 87 21.85 -1.50 31.42
CA LEU A 87 22.09 -2.30 30.22
C LEU A 87 23.59 -2.35 29.88
N MET A 88 24.29 -1.22 29.94
CA MET A 88 25.73 -1.15 29.65
C MET A 88 26.56 -1.89 30.72
N ARG A 89 26.15 -1.86 31.99
CA ARG A 89 26.78 -2.65 33.07
C ARG A 89 26.55 -4.16 32.89
N ALA A 90 25.36 -4.57 32.46
CA ALA A 90 25.07 -5.97 32.17
C ALA A 90 25.88 -6.47 30.97
N HIS A 91 25.98 -5.64 29.92
CA HIS A 91 26.77 -5.97 28.74
C HIS A 91 28.26 -6.08 29.03
N HIS A 92 28.82 -5.17 29.84
CA HIS A 92 30.23 -5.23 30.25
C HIS A 92 30.56 -6.50 31.02
N ARG A 93 29.73 -6.88 32.01
CA ARG A 93 29.90 -8.14 32.74
C ARG A 93 29.85 -9.36 31.83
N HIS A 94 28.94 -9.37 30.87
CA HIS A 94 28.84 -10.46 29.91
C HIS A 94 30.08 -10.57 29.01
N MET A 95 30.67 -9.44 28.62
CA MET A 95 31.91 -9.41 27.83
C MET A 95 33.15 -9.79 28.64
N GLU A 96 33.17 -9.54 29.95
CA GLU A 96 34.23 -10.01 30.85
C GLU A 96 34.11 -11.52 31.12
N GLU A 97 32.89 -12.04 31.31
CA GLU A 97 32.63 -13.47 31.47
C GLU A 97 32.94 -14.28 30.20
N ALA A 98 32.70 -13.71 29.02
CA ALA A 98 33.03 -14.35 27.74
C ALA A 98 34.54 -14.36 27.42
N ARG A 99 35.36 -13.68 28.23
CA ARG A 99 36.80 -13.54 28.04
C ARG A 99 37.63 -14.33 29.06
N ALA A 100 36.99 -14.92 30.07
CA ALA A 100 37.59 -15.83 31.05
C ALA A 100 37.55 -17.28 30.54
#